data_AF-A0AAE4CTI8-F1
#
_entry.id   AF-A0AAE4CTI8-F1
#
_cell.length_a   1.000
_cell.length_b   1.000
_cell.length_c   1.000
_cell.angle_alpha   90.00
_cell.angle_beta   90.00
_cell.angle_gamma   90.00
#
_symmetry.space_group_name_H-M   'P 1'
#
loop_
_entity.id
_entity.type
_entity.pdbx_description
1 polymer ?
#
loop_
_entity_poly.entity_id
_entity_poly.type
_entity_poly.pdbx_seq_one_letter_code
_entity_poly.pdbx_strand_id
1 'polypeptide(L)'
;MTNYDGAVSSSRLLPNSRLLSSNNWGHTAYATGTCVTEAVDSYLLTGKPPAAGTVCTDAPQPFTEPIGSEGASTARQPGDPRPATVPSPGYRAG
;
A
#
# COMPACT_ATOMS: atom_id res chain seq x y z
N MET A 1 9.01 8.42 -0.42
CA MET A 1 7.59 8.03 -0.61
C MET A 1 6.73 8.90 0.29
N THR A 2 5.58 9.36 -0.19
CA THR A 2 4.65 10.24 0.56
C THR A 2 3.90 9.44 1.63
N ASN A 3 3.99 9.85 2.90
CA ASN A 3 3.30 9.19 4.02
C ASN A 3 1.86 9.71 4.19
N TYR A 4 0.95 8.85 4.68
CA TYR A 4 -0.47 9.16 4.91
C TYR A 4 -0.69 10.37 5.85
N ASP A 5 0.03 10.45 6.97
CA ASP A 5 -0.09 11.56 7.93
C ASP A 5 0.33 12.89 7.29
N GLY A 6 1.30 12.85 6.37
CA GLY A 6 1.68 14.00 5.56
C GLY A 6 0.53 14.48 4.66
N ALA A 7 -0.22 13.55 4.06
CA ALA A 7 -1.40 13.88 3.26
C ALA A 7 -2.55 14.44 4.12
N VAL A 8 -2.78 13.86 5.30
CA VAL A 8 -3.75 14.37 6.28
C VAL A 8 -3.39 15.80 6.70
N SER A 9 -2.13 16.04 7.08
CA SER A 9 -1.65 17.37 7.46
C SER A 9 -1.83 18.38 6.32
N SER A 10 -1.47 17.99 5.10
CA SER A 10 -1.64 18.85 3.91
C SER A 10 -3.11 19.21 3.66
N SER A 11 -4.04 18.25 3.81
CA SER A 11 -5.48 18.51 3.63
C SER A 11 -6.04 19.55 4.61
N ARG A 12 -5.47 19.65 5.82
CA ARG A 12 -5.88 20.66 6.82
C ARG A 12 -5.40 22.07 6.48
N LEU A 13 -4.31 22.19 5.73
CA LEU A 13 -3.77 23.48 5.27
C LEU A 13 -4.49 24.01 4.02
N LEU A 14 -5.25 23.17 3.33
CA LEU A 14 -5.95 23.48 2.08
C LEU A 14 -7.47 23.49 2.33
N PRO A 15 -8.05 24.62 2.80
CA PRO A 15 -9.41 24.65 3.36
C PRO A 15 -10.53 24.31 2.35
N ASN A 16 -10.26 24.49 1.05
CA ASN A 16 -11.19 24.15 -0.03
C ASN A 16 -10.88 22.79 -0.69
N SER A 17 -10.08 21.95 -0.03
CA SER A 17 -9.71 20.62 -0.53
C SER A 17 -10.45 19.50 0.19
N ARG A 18 -10.30 18.27 -0.32
CA ARG A 18 -10.79 17.05 0.31
C ARG A 18 -9.72 15.98 0.32
N LEU A 19 -9.52 15.34 1.46
CA LEU A 19 -8.77 14.10 1.56
C LEU A 19 -9.64 12.94 1.10
N LEU A 20 -9.17 12.22 0.08
CA LEU A 20 -9.68 10.92 -0.35
C LEU A 20 -8.64 9.87 0.05
N SER A 21 -9.01 8.95 0.93
CA SER A 21 -8.09 7.90 1.40
C SER A 21 -8.24 6.63 0.56
N SER A 22 -7.15 5.88 0.38
CA SER A 22 -7.16 4.56 -0.26
C SER A 22 -6.34 3.60 0.60
N ASN A 23 -6.84 2.38 0.78
CA ASN A 23 -6.09 1.30 1.43
C ASN A 23 -5.30 0.43 0.42
N ASN A 24 -5.20 0.89 -0.83
CA ASN A 24 -4.46 0.17 -1.86
C ASN A 24 -2.95 0.20 -1.58
N TRP A 25 -2.25 -0.81 -2.04
CA TRP A 25 -0.81 -0.94 -1.86
C TRP A 25 -0.06 -0.35 -3.06
N GLY A 26 0.78 0.65 -2.80
CA GLY A 26 1.61 1.26 -3.84
C GLY A 26 1.95 2.72 -3.57
N HIS A 27 2.43 3.40 -4.61
CA HIS A 27 2.63 4.85 -4.61
C HIS A 27 1.81 5.48 -5.72
N THR A 28 0.96 6.43 -5.34
CA THR A 28 -0.19 7.00 -6.09
C THR A 28 -1.43 6.10 -6.08
N ALA A 29 -2.60 6.74 -6.09
CA ALA A 29 -3.90 6.08 -5.99
C ALA A 29 -4.82 6.36 -7.20
N TYR A 30 -4.58 7.45 -7.92
CA TYR A 30 -5.35 7.77 -9.13
C TYR A 30 -4.96 6.82 -10.27
N ALA A 31 -5.95 6.30 -10.99
CA ALA A 31 -5.81 5.29 -12.04
C ALA A 31 -5.28 3.91 -11.59
N THR A 32 -5.16 3.66 -10.28
CA THR A 32 -4.71 2.35 -9.74
C THR A 32 -5.83 1.55 -9.05
N GLY A 33 -7.03 2.13 -8.94
CA GLY A 33 -8.25 1.49 -8.44
C GLY A 33 -9.50 2.22 -8.94
N THR A 34 -10.60 1.50 -9.14
CA THR A 34 -11.86 2.02 -9.66
C THR A 34 -12.44 3.10 -8.76
N CYS A 35 -12.50 2.87 -7.44
CA CYS A 35 -13.11 3.81 -6.50
C CYS A 35 -12.41 5.18 -6.50
N VAL A 36 -11.08 5.18 -6.47
CA VAL A 36 -10.31 6.44 -6.47
C VAL A 36 -10.41 7.13 -7.82
N THR A 37 -10.35 6.37 -8.92
CA THR A 37 -10.44 6.91 -10.27
C THR A 37 -11.79 7.61 -10.48
N GLU A 38 -12.89 6.94 -10.18
CA GLU A 38 -14.24 7.51 -10.34
C GLU A 38 -14.47 8.73 -9.45
N ALA A 39 -13.98 8.71 -8.21
CA ALA A 39 -14.12 9.86 -7.30
C ALA A 39 -13.33 11.08 -7.78
N VAL A 40 -12.12 10.86 -8.32
CA VAL A 40 -11.30 11.94 -8.89
C VAL A 40 -11.92 12.45 -10.20
N ASP A 41 -12.34 11.56 -11.09
CA ASP A 41 -12.99 11.93 -12.36
C ASP A 41 -14.27 12.73 -12.12
N SER A 42 -15.11 12.27 -11.18
CA SER A 42 -16.33 13.00 -10.80
C SER A 42 -16.01 14.40 -10.26
N TYR A 43 -14.97 14.54 -9.44
CA TYR A 43 -14.53 15.85 -8.96
C TYR A 43 -14.03 16.75 -10.10
N LEU A 44 -13.25 16.22 -11.04
CA LEU A 44 -12.75 16.98 -12.19
C LEU A 44 -13.89 17.42 -13.13
N LEU A 45 -14.93 16.61 -13.29
CA LEU A 45 -16.07 16.91 -14.15
C LEU A 45 -17.09 17.85 -13.50
N THR A 46 -17.30 17.75 -12.19
CA THR A 46 -18.40 18.45 -11.50
C THR A 46 -17.94 19.54 -10.54
N GLY A 47 -16.66 19.57 -10.19
CA GLY A 47 -16.11 20.40 -9.11
C GLY A 47 -16.57 19.99 -7.72
N LYS A 48 -17.36 18.92 -7.56
CA LYS A 48 -17.90 18.48 -6.27
C LYS A 48 -16.97 17.44 -5.65
N PRO A 49 -16.35 17.72 -4.49
CA PRO A 49 -15.48 16.75 -3.84
C PRO A 49 -16.29 15.59 -3.23
N PRO A 50 -15.65 14.43 -2.99
CA PRO A 50 -16.28 13.35 -2.25
C PRO A 50 -16.63 13.79 -0.81
N ALA A 51 -17.48 12.98 -0.16
CA ALA A 51 -17.86 13.21 1.23
C ALA A 51 -16.61 13.26 2.13
N ALA A 52 -16.69 14.04 3.21
CA ALA A 52 -15.60 14.08 4.19
C ALA A 52 -15.40 12.67 4.77
N GLY A 53 -14.14 12.22 4.80
CA GLY A 53 -13.78 10.90 5.33
C GLY A 53 -14.00 9.73 4.37
N THR A 54 -14.27 9.96 3.08
CA THR A 54 -14.33 8.87 2.10
C THR A 54 -13.03 8.06 2.07
N VAL A 55 -13.17 6.74 2.16
CA VAL A 55 -12.09 5.75 2.05
C VAL A 55 -12.46 4.77 0.94
N CYS A 56 -11.55 4.57 -0.02
CA CYS A 56 -11.64 3.54 -1.04
C CYS A 56 -10.94 2.25 -0.60
N THR A 57 -11.63 1.12 -0.76
CA THR A 57 -11.21 -0.20 -0.27
C THR A 57 -11.29 -1.30 -1.33
N ASP A 58 -11.17 -0.93 -2.60
CA ASP A 58 -11.38 -1.79 -3.78
C ASP A 58 -10.17 -2.66 -4.14
N ALA A 59 -9.06 -2.52 -3.42
CA ALA A 59 -7.84 -3.24 -3.69
C ALA A 59 -7.67 -4.51 -2.86
N PRO A 60 -7.13 -5.60 -3.46
CA PRO A 60 -6.75 -6.79 -2.71
C PRO A 60 -5.67 -6.45 -1.67
N GLN A 61 -5.87 -6.90 -0.44
CA GLN A 61 -4.90 -6.71 0.63
C GLN A 61 -3.88 -7.86 0.62
N PRO A 62 -2.57 -7.57 0.75
CA PRO A 62 -1.57 -8.60 0.94
C PRO A 62 -1.64 -9.12 2.39
N PHE A 63 -1.07 -10.31 2.61
CA PHE A 63 -0.93 -10.93 3.93
C PHE A 63 -2.26 -11.18 4.67
N THR A 64 -3.33 -11.43 3.92
CA THR A 64 -4.62 -11.86 4.50
C THR A 64 -4.60 -13.30 4.98
N GLU A 65 -3.71 -14.11 4.41
CA GLU A 65 -3.53 -15.49 4.83
C GLU A 65 -2.80 -15.55 6.19
N PRO A 66 -3.39 -16.22 7.21
CA PRO A 66 -2.69 -16.48 8.45
C PRO A 66 -1.43 -17.29 8.19
N ILE A 67 -0.32 -16.95 8.85
CA ILE A 67 0.85 -17.80 8.84
C ILE A 67 0.49 -19.05 9.64
N GLY A 68 0.23 -20.16 8.93
CA GLY A 68 0.04 -21.46 9.56
C GLY A 68 1.27 -21.84 10.40
N SER A 69 1.07 -22.63 11.44
CA SER A 69 2.11 -23.15 12.34
C SER A 69 3.20 -23.98 11.62
N GLU A 70 3.02 -24.27 10.35
CA GLU A 70 3.94 -25.04 9.50
C GLU A 70 5.19 -24.24 9.11
N GLY A 71 5.14 -22.90 9.19
CA GLY A 71 6.28 -22.00 8.99
C GLY A 71 7.01 -21.61 10.29
N ALA A 72 6.53 -22.05 11.45
CA ALA A 72 7.23 -21.86 12.73
C ALA A 72 8.36 -22.89 12.90
N SER A 73 9.18 -23.11 11.88
CA SER A 73 10.41 -23.89 12.03
C SER A 73 11.48 -23.00 12.69
N THR A 74 11.58 -23.17 14.01
CA THR A 74 12.71 -22.80 14.88
C THR A 74 13.18 -21.36 14.78
N ALA A 75 12.63 -20.49 15.63
CA ALA A 75 13.33 -19.27 16.01
C ALA A 75 14.78 -19.63 16.39
N ARG A 76 15.74 -19.04 15.67
CA ARG A 76 17.17 -19.28 15.84
C ARG A 76 17.56 -18.98 17.28
N GLN A 77 18.11 -19.97 17.99
CA GLN A 77 18.55 -19.77 19.36
C GLN A 77 19.87 -18.97 19.37
N PRO A 78 20.16 -18.19 20.43
CA PRO A 78 21.47 -17.57 20.59
C PRO A 78 22.55 -18.66 20.64
N GLY A 79 23.32 -18.81 19.55
CA GLY A 79 24.38 -19.82 19.43
C GLY A 79 24.36 -20.63 18.13
N ASP A 80 23.27 -20.61 17.37
CA ASP A 80 23.24 -21.34 16.10
C ASP A 80 24.26 -20.77 15.10
N PRO A 81 24.99 -21.62 14.35
CA PRO A 81 25.86 -21.15 13.28
C PRO A 81 25.05 -20.40 12.22
N ARG A 82 25.66 -19.40 11.56
CA ARG A 82 25.01 -18.74 10.42
C ARG A 82 24.94 -19.76 9.27
N PRO A 83 23.80 -19.91 8.59
CA PRO A 83 23.75 -20.73 7.38
C PRO A 83 24.76 -20.17 6.36
N ALA A 84 25.56 -21.05 5.78
CA ALA A 84 26.51 -20.67 4.75
C ALA A 84 25.75 -20.08 3.56
N THR A 85 26.21 -18.93 3.05
CA THR A 85 25.63 -18.30 1.86
C THR A 85 25.74 -19.27 0.69
N VAL A 86 24.61 -19.78 0.20
CA VAL A 86 24.57 -20.56 -1.04
C VAL A 86 24.87 -19.59 -2.19
N PRO A 87 25.88 -19.83 -3.04
CA PRO A 87 26.14 -18.99 -4.19
C PRO A 87 24.95 -19.01 -5.15
N SER A 88 24.48 -17.82 -5.56
CA SER A 88 23.43 -17.69 -6.58
C SER A 88 23.85 -18.42 -7.86
N PRO A 89 22.97 -19.20 -8.51
CA PRO A 89 23.27 -19.82 -9.80
C PRO A 89 23.55 -18.71 -10.83
N GLY A 90 24.76 -18.65 -11.35
CA GLY A 90 25.14 -17.72 -12.41
C GLY A 90 24.28 -17.97 -13.66
N TYR A 91 23.59 -16.94 -14.14
CA TYR A 91 22.85 -16.98 -15.39
C TYR A 91 23.83 -17.14 -16.57
N ARG A 92 23.72 -18.23 -17.33
CA ARG A 92 24.45 -18.39 -18.61
C ARG A 92 23.79 -17.51 -19.66
N ALA A 93 24.53 -16.53 -20.15
CA ALA A 93 24.20 -15.83 -21.38
C ALA A 93 24.40 -16.79 -22.57
N GLY A 94 23.35 -17.00 -23.35
CA GLY A 94 23.39 -17.59 -24.68
C GLY A 94 23.07 -16.51 -25.71
#